data_AF-A0AAW9LGZ7-F1
#
_entry.id   AF-A0AAW9LGZ7-F1
#
_cell.length_a   1.000
_cell.length_b   1.000
_cell.length_c   1.000
_cell.angle_alpha   90.00
_cell.angle_beta   90.00
_cell.angle_gamma   90.00
#
_symmetry.space_group_name_H-M   'P 1'
#
loop_
_entity.id
_entity.type
_entity.pdbx_description
1 polymer ?
#
loop_
_entity_poly.entity_id
_entity_poly.type
_entity_poly.pdbx_seq_one_letter_code
_entity_poly.pdbx_strand_id
1 'polypeptide(L)' 'MKGPDTQSLLGDDHEAFEAVLSGEAAGPVAVVGDPFSGRGSVLDQAVRDLDATRVSLDPGDGVDRIRARINGGQS' A
#
# COMPACT_ATOMS: atom_id res chain seq x y z
N MET A 1 2.10 -11.85 -19.10
CA MET A 1 3.08 -12.32 -18.11
C MET A 1 2.52 -11.97 -16.74
N LYS A 2 2.30 -12.93 -15.83
CA LYS A 2 1.99 -12.60 -14.44
C LYS A 2 3.27 -11.99 -13.85
N GLY A 3 3.19 -10.80 -13.27
CA GLY A 3 4.31 -10.24 -12.51
C GLY A 3 4.65 -11.12 -11.29
N PRO A 4 5.80 -10.89 -10.63
CA PRO A 4 6.13 -11.57 -9.38
C PRO A 4 5.02 -11.36 -8.35
N ASP A 5 4.69 -12.42 -7.60
CA ASP A 5 3.70 -12.39 -6.53
C ASP A 5 4.26 -11.73 -5.26
N THR A 6 3.37 -11.30 -4.35
CA THR A 6 3.74 -10.58 -3.12
C THR A 6 4.67 -11.36 -2.21
N GLN A 7 4.52 -12.69 -2.12
CA GLN A 7 5.41 -13.53 -1.33
C GLN A 7 6.85 -13.46 -1.88
N SER A 8 7.03 -13.56 -3.20
CA SER A 8 8.35 -13.45 -3.82
C SER A 8 8.99 -12.06 -3.68
N LEU A 9 8.16 -11.00 -3.57
CA LEU A 9 8.62 -9.61 -3.44
C LEU A 9 8.97 -9.21 -2.01
N LEU A 10 8.29 -9.78 -1.02
CA LEU A 10 8.47 -9.46 0.40
C LEU A 10 9.38 -10.45 1.12
N GLY A 11 9.53 -11.67 0.62
CA GLY A 11 10.34 -12.70 1.26
C GLY A 11 9.88 -12.95 2.70
N ASP A 12 10.81 -12.81 3.64
CA ASP A 12 10.55 -13.04 5.07
C ASP A 12 9.53 -12.06 5.67
N ASP A 13 9.32 -10.89 5.06
CA ASP A 13 8.35 -9.88 5.52
C ASP A 13 6.90 -10.20 5.09
N HIS A 14 6.69 -11.24 4.28
CA HIS A 14 5.35 -11.57 3.76
C HIS A 14 4.34 -11.89 4.86
N GLU A 15 4.75 -12.65 5.88
CA GLU A 15 3.85 -13.05 6.98
C GLU A 15 3.39 -11.84 7.82
N ALA A 16 4.31 -10.90 8.10
CA ALA A 16 3.99 -9.68 8.82
C ALA A 16 3.04 -8.77 8.03
N PHE A 17 3.21 -8.72 6.70
CA PHE A 17 2.32 -8.00 5.81
C PHE A 17 0.90 -8.60 5.80
N GLU A 18 0.78 -9.92 5.65
CA GLU A 18 -0.51 -10.62 5.68
C GLU A 18 -1.22 -10.47 7.03
N ALA A 19 -0.49 -10.54 8.15
CA ALA A 19 -1.07 -10.33 9.47
C ALA A 19 -1.72 -8.95 9.62
N VAL A 20 -1.19 -7.91 8.98
CA VAL A 20 -1.83 -6.58 8.96
C VAL A 20 -3.04 -6.55 8.03
N LEU A 21 -2.95 -7.19 6.85
CA LEU A 21 -4.08 -7.23 5.92
C LEU A 21 -5.28 -8.03 6.47
N SER A 22 -5.02 -9.10 7.22
CA SER A 22 -6.06 -9.91 7.86
C SER A 22 -6.65 -9.25 9.12
N GLY A 23 -6.03 -8.17 9.60
CA GLY A 23 -6.42 -7.50 10.84
C GLY A 23 -5.97 -8.24 12.11
N GLU A 24 -5.18 -9.31 12.00
CA GLU A 24 -4.56 -10.00 13.13
C GLU A 24 -3.54 -9.11 13.85
N ALA A 25 -2.87 -8.23 13.10
CA ALA A 25 -2.01 -7.17 13.60
C ALA A 25 -2.58 -5.80 13.22
N ALA A 26 -2.57 -4.84 14.16
CA ALA A 26 -3.01 -3.48 13.92
C ALA A 26 -1.82 -2.54 13.72
N GLY A 27 -1.88 -1.67 12.71
CA GLY A 27 -0.92 -0.57 12.54
C GLY A 27 -0.64 -0.21 11.09
N PRO A 28 0.08 0.90 10.85
CA PRO A 28 0.53 1.26 9.52
C PRO A 28 1.67 0.34 9.05
N VAL A 29 1.67 0.00 7.77
CA VAL A 29 2.74 -0.76 7.11
C VAL A 29 3.45 0.13 6.09
N ALA A 30 4.79 0.06 6.07
CA ALA A 30 5.62 0.71 5.08
C ALA A 30 6.31 -0.34 4.22
N VAL A 31 6.11 -0.29 2.90
CA VAL A 31 6.81 -1.14 1.92
C VAL A 31 7.99 -0.35 1.35
N VAL A 32 9.20 -0.72 1.74
CA VAL A 32 10.45 -0.06 1.33
C VAL A 32 11.33 -1.06 0.59
N GLY A 33 12.01 -0.60 -0.45
CA GLY A 33 12.87 -1.44 -1.26
C GLY A 33 13.55 -0.63 -2.36
N ASP A 34 14.56 -1.23 -2.98
CA ASP A 34 15.33 -0.63 -4.05
C ASP A 34 14.48 -0.23 -5.28
N PRO A 35 15.00 0.65 -6.16
CA PRO A 35 14.33 0.94 -7.43
C PRO A 35 13.96 -0.35 -8.17
N PHE A 36 12.74 -0.40 -8.70
CA PHE A 36 12.19 -1.55 -9.44
C PHE A 36 11.98 -2.84 -8.63
N SER A 37 12.06 -2.80 -7.29
CA SER A 37 11.82 -3.97 -6.42
C SER A 37 10.37 -4.47 -6.38
N GLY A 38 9.46 -3.92 -7.19
CA GLY A 38 8.07 -4.39 -7.24
C GLY A 38 7.13 -3.81 -6.18
N ARG A 39 7.53 -2.76 -5.43
CA ARG A 39 6.67 -2.10 -4.42
C ARG A 39 5.26 -1.74 -4.91
N GLY A 40 5.14 -1.32 -6.17
CA GLY A 40 3.84 -1.01 -6.79
C GLY A 40 2.89 -2.20 -6.78
N SER A 41 3.39 -3.39 -7.13
CA SER A 41 2.63 -4.64 -7.15
C SER A 41 2.17 -5.07 -5.75
N VAL A 42 3.02 -4.86 -4.74
CA VAL A 42 2.65 -5.13 -3.34
C VAL A 42 1.48 -4.25 -2.89
N LEU A 43 1.55 -2.95 -3.18
CA LEU A 43 0.48 -2.01 -2.84
C LEU A 43 -0.80 -2.27 -3.64
N ASP A 44 -0.70 -2.71 -4.90
CA ASP A 44 -1.85 -3.08 -5.72
C ASP A 44 -2.57 -4.33 -5.17
N GLN A 45 -1.84 -5.28 -4.61
CA GLN A 45 -2.42 -6.44 -3.95
C GLN A 45 -3.14 -6.04 -2.65
N ALA A 46 -2.49 -5.22 -1.80
CA ALA A 46 -3.12 -4.69 -0.58
C ALA A 46 -4.45 -3.96 -0.85
N VAL A 47 -4.50 -3.15 -1.91
CA VAL A 47 -5.71 -2.43 -2.32
C VAL A 47 -6.84 -3.38 -2.68
N ARG A 48 -6.53 -4.50 -3.35
CA ARG A 48 -7.54 -5.51 -3.71
C ARG A 48 -8.03 -6.27 -2.48
N ASP A 49 -7.12 -6.70 -1.62
CA ASP A 49 -7.45 -7.56 -0.48
C ASP A 49 -8.21 -6.80 0.62
N LEU A 50 -7.92 -5.51 0.77
CA LEU A 50 -8.64 -4.63 1.70
C LEU A 50 -9.90 -3.98 1.10
N ASP A 51 -10.18 -4.19 -0.19
CA ASP A 51 -11.18 -3.42 -0.95
C ASP A 51 -11.05 -1.91 -0.70
N ALA A 52 -9.80 -1.43 -0.69
CA ALA A 52 -9.47 -0.09 -0.21
C ALA A 52 -9.42 0.95 -1.34
N THR A 53 -9.70 2.20 -0.98
CA THR A 53 -9.43 3.33 -1.89
C THR A 53 -7.94 3.69 -1.85
N ARG A 54 -7.27 3.60 -3.00
CA ARG A 54 -5.85 4.01 -3.14
C ARG A 54 -5.72 5.52 -3.32
N VAL A 55 -5.01 6.17 -2.40
CA VAL A 55 -4.57 7.57 -2.55
C VAL A 55 -3.06 7.57 -2.80
N SER A 56 -2.62 8.05 -3.97
CA SER A 56 -1.20 8.23 -4.29
C SER A 56 -0.77 9.66 -3.98
N LEU A 57 0.44 9.79 -3.44
CA LEU A 57 1.05 11.05 -3.03
C LEU A 57 2.43 11.16 -3.67
N ASP A 58 2.62 12.20 -4.47
CA ASP A 58 3.91 12.52 -5.06
C ASP A 58 4.61 13.64 -4.24
N PRO A 59 5.95 13.69 -4.27
CA PRO A 59 6.68 14.79 -3.66
C PRO A 59 6.16 16.14 -4.17
N GLY A 60 5.71 17.00 -3.26
CA GLY A 60 5.17 18.32 -3.59
C GLY A 60 3.64 18.41 -3.68
N ASP A 61 2.90 17.31 -3.54
CA ASP A 61 1.42 17.35 -3.56
C ASP A 61 0.78 18.17 -2.42
N GLY A 62 1.54 18.47 -1.36
CA GLY A 62 1.08 19.21 -0.18
C GLY A 62 0.07 18.43 0.67
N VAL A 63 0.05 18.67 1.99
CA VAL A 63 -0.79 17.89 2.92
C VAL A 63 -2.28 18.25 2.80
N ASP A 64 -2.61 19.47 2.36
CA ASP A 64 -3.98 19.98 2.34
C ASP A 64 -4.86 19.29 1.28
N ARG A 65 -4.31 19.00 0.11
CA ARG A 65 -4.99 18.27 -0.97
C ARG A 65 -5.38 16.85 -0.56
N ILE A 66 -4.57 16.24 0.30
CA ILE A 66 -4.75 14.88 0.82
C ILE A 66 -5.91 14.84 1.79
N ARG A 67 -5.94 15.77 2.74
CA ARG A 67 -7.04 15.90 3.72
C ARG A 67 -8.38 16.09 3.03
N ALA A 68 -8.43 16.88 1.96
CA ALA A 68 -9.64 17.06 1.16
C ALA A 68 -10.11 15.76 0.49
N ARG A 69 -9.20 14.94 -0.04
CA ARG A 69 -9.54 13.65 -0.69
C ARG A 69 -9.97 12.58 0.30
N ILE A 70 -9.32 12.48 1.46
CA ILE A 70 -9.66 11.47 2.48
C ILE A 70 -11.00 11.78 3.14
N ASN A 71 -11.33 13.07 3.34
CA ASN A 71 -12.57 13.49 4.00
C ASN A 71 -13.78 13.68 3.05
N GLY A 72 -13.68 13.25 1.79
CA GLY A 72 -14.81 13.26 0.85
C GLY A 72 -15.21 14.64 0.32
N GLY A 73 -14.25 15.58 0.16
CA GLY A 73 -14.42 16.82 -0.60
C GLY A 73 -15.75 17.56 -0.38
N GLN A 74 -15.90 18.26 0.74
CA GLN A 74 -16.93 19.28 0.87
C GLN A 74 -16.37 20.63 0.41
N SER A 75 -16.82 21.08 -0.76
CA SER A 75 -16.87 22.49 -1.15
C SER A 75 -18.09 22.68 -2.05
#